data_AF-A0A0F9J2L0-F1
#
_entry.id   AF-A0A0F9J2L0-F1
#
_cell.length_a   1.000
_cell.length_b   1.000
_cell.length_c   1.000
_cell.angle_alpha   90.00
_cell.angle_beta   90.00
_cell.angle_gamma   90.00
#
_symmetry.space_group_name_H-M   'P 1'
#
loop_
_entity.id
_entity.type
_entity.pdbx_description
1 polymer ?
#
loop_
_entity_poly.entity_id
_entity_poly.type
_entity_poly.pdbx_seq_one_letter_code
_entity_poly.pdbx_strand_id
1 'polypeptide(L)'
;MGKTTIKKVVFEGANPNELALFPLEATIGSKYSIHEFMDSKIVVIDTPGQSLPELLKDEEKQIHSFENAGAIIYIFDYPSWIEDSESIIDDIKSIYEINMKHKFEAKIILFLHKIDLLLSDKKIGLKLEVIRKQINELLNLPEEL
;
A
#
# COMPACT_ATOMS: atom_id res chain seq x y z
N MET A 1 5.94 -6.06 -4.16
CA MET A 1 5.32 -5.38 -3.01
C MET A 1 5.51 -6.19 -1.73
N GLY A 2 6.45 -5.85 -0.83
CA GLY A 2 6.77 -6.62 0.39
C GLY A 2 5.70 -6.61 1.50
N LYS A 3 4.41 -6.72 1.16
CA LYS A 3 3.27 -6.65 2.10
C LYS A 3 3.31 -7.77 3.13
N THR A 4 3.51 -9.00 2.66
CA THR A 4 3.69 -10.18 3.52
C THR A 4 4.94 -10.04 4.40
N THR A 5 6.02 -9.47 3.88
CA THR A 5 7.25 -9.20 4.66
C THR A 5 6.99 -8.20 5.79
N ILE A 6 6.32 -7.09 5.50
CA ILE A 6 5.94 -6.09 6.52
C ILE A 6 5.06 -6.74 7.59
N LYS A 7 4.07 -7.53 7.19
CA LYS A 7 3.22 -8.26 8.13
C LYS A 7 4.05 -9.14 9.08
N LYS A 8 4.95 -9.97 8.54
CA LYS A 8 5.78 -10.88 9.33
C LYS A 8 6.74 -10.15 10.26
N VAL A 9 7.37 -9.08 9.78
CA VAL A 9 8.33 -8.32 10.60
C VAL A 9 7.60 -7.54 11.70
N VAL A 10 6.51 -6.84 11.36
CA VAL A 10 5.81 -5.93 12.28
C VAL A 10 4.93 -6.67 13.27
N PHE A 11 4.18 -7.69 12.83
CA PHE A 11 3.19 -8.36 13.68
C PHE A 11 3.64 -9.74 14.19
N GLU A 12 4.60 -10.38 13.52
CA GLU A 12 5.07 -11.73 13.87
C GLU A 12 6.51 -11.74 14.41
N GLY A 13 7.17 -10.57 14.47
CA GLY A 13 8.53 -10.42 15.00
C GLY A 13 9.62 -11.11 14.17
N ALA A 14 9.34 -11.41 12.89
CA ALA A 14 10.28 -12.11 12.02
C ALA A 14 11.53 -11.25 11.74
N ASN A 15 12.69 -11.90 11.67
CA ASN A 15 13.94 -11.22 11.35
C ASN A 15 13.96 -10.82 9.86
N PRO A 16 14.06 -9.52 9.52
CA PRO A 16 14.06 -9.08 8.13
C PRO A 16 15.24 -9.63 7.33
N ASN A 17 16.39 -9.91 7.98
CA ASN A 17 17.54 -10.52 7.32
C ASN A 17 17.27 -11.98 6.90
N GLU A 18 16.51 -12.72 7.71
CA GLU A 18 16.13 -14.10 7.37
C GLU A 18 15.13 -14.13 6.21
N LEU A 19 14.19 -13.19 6.16
CA LEU A 19 13.22 -13.06 5.06
C LEU A 19 13.88 -12.61 3.74
N ALA A 20 15.03 -11.94 3.81
CA ALA A 20 15.84 -11.62 2.63
C ALA A 20 16.62 -12.84 2.10
N LEU A 21 17.08 -13.72 3.00
CA LEU A 21 17.82 -14.93 2.67
C LEU A 21 16.90 -16.09 2.24
N PHE A 22 15.69 -16.14 2.78
CA PHE A 22 14.66 -17.13 2.47
C PHE A 22 13.39 -16.41 2.00
N PRO A 23 13.27 -16.12 0.69
CA PRO A 23 12.14 -15.39 0.15
C PRO A 23 10.83 -16.10 0.46
N LEU A 24 9.82 -15.33 0.86
CA LEU A 24 8.47 -15.84 1.07
C LEU A 24 7.89 -16.35 -0.25
N GLU A 25 7.18 -17.48 -0.19
CA GLU A 25 6.39 -17.94 -1.33
C GLU A 25 5.38 -16.87 -1.74
N ALA A 26 5.15 -16.73 -3.05
CA ALA A 26 4.20 -15.78 -3.58
C ALA A 26 2.80 -16.03 -2.98
N THR A 27 2.13 -14.96 -2.54
CA THR A 27 0.77 -15.06 -2.02
C THR A 27 -0.17 -15.55 -3.14
N ILE A 28 -0.76 -16.73 -2.96
CA ILE A 28 -1.80 -17.28 -3.85
C ILE A 28 -3.18 -16.89 -3.28
N GLY A 29 -3.93 -16.09 -4.04
CA GLY A 29 -5.25 -15.56 -3.65
C GLY A 29 -5.18 -14.40 -2.65
N SER A 30 -6.27 -13.62 -2.53
CA SER A 30 -6.36 -12.54 -1.54
C SER A 30 -6.40 -13.15 -0.13
N LYS A 31 -5.41 -12.83 0.70
CA LYS A 31 -5.38 -13.27 2.11
C LYS A 31 -5.74 -12.10 3.02
N TYR A 32 -6.77 -12.31 3.82
CA TYR A 32 -7.11 -11.41 4.91
C TYR A 32 -6.41 -11.90 6.18
N SER A 33 -5.73 -11.01 6.88
CA SER A 33 -5.28 -11.26 8.24
C SER A 33 -5.68 -10.13 9.15
N ILE A 34 -6.18 -10.50 10.32
CA ILE A 34 -6.62 -9.59 11.35
C ILE A 34 -5.59 -9.68 12.47
N HIS A 35 -5.06 -8.54 12.87
CA HIS A 35 -4.16 -8.40 14.01
C HIS A 35 -4.79 -7.45 15.01
N GLU A 36 -4.92 -7.90 16.26
CA GLU A 36 -5.32 -7.04 17.36
C GLU A 36 -4.07 -6.39 17.95
N PHE A 37 -4.11 -5.06 18.09
CA PHE A 37 -3.03 -4.28 18.69
C PHE A 37 -3.64 -3.25 19.62
N MET A 38 -3.44 -3.44 20.93
CA MET A 38 -4.11 -2.66 21.98
C MET A 38 -5.64 -2.66 21.75
N ASP A 39 -6.25 -1.48 21.67
CA ASP A 39 -7.69 -1.31 21.44
C ASP A 39 -8.05 -1.22 19.94
N SER A 40 -7.09 -1.52 19.04
CA SER A 40 -7.24 -1.38 17.59
C SER A 40 -7.19 -2.73 16.88
N LYS A 41 -7.98 -2.83 15.80
CA LYS A 41 -8.00 -3.98 14.90
C LYS A 41 -7.37 -3.58 13.57
N ILE A 42 -6.27 -4.23 13.21
CA ILE A 42 -5.55 -3.99 11.96
C ILE A 42 -5.91 -5.11 10.99
N VAL A 43 -6.56 -4.74 9.89
CA VAL A 43 -6.88 -5.66 8.79
C VAL A 43 -5.82 -5.49 7.72
N VAL A 44 -5.01 -6.53 7.51
CA VAL A 44 -4.05 -6.61 6.42
C VAL A 44 -4.69 -7.39 5.28
N ILE A 45 -4.90 -6.72 4.15
CA ILE A 45 -5.37 -7.34 2.92
C ILE A 45 -4.15 -7.56 2.03
N ASP A 46 -3.66 -8.80 1.99
CA ASP A 46 -2.58 -9.17 1.09
C ASP A 46 -3.17 -9.62 -0.25
N THR A 47 -3.34 -8.64 -1.14
CA THR A 47 -3.78 -8.87 -2.52
C THR A 47 -2.59 -9.22 -3.43
N PRO A 48 -2.60 -10.36 -4.13
CA PRO A 48 -1.80 -10.54 -5.34
C PRO A 48 -2.05 -9.38 -6.32
N GLY A 49 -1.05 -8.98 -7.11
CA GLY A 49 -1.15 -7.83 -8.02
C GLY A 49 -2.37 -7.86 -8.96
N GLN A 50 -2.88 -9.04 -9.29
CA GLN A 50 -4.06 -9.23 -10.16
C GLN A 50 -5.42 -9.09 -9.43
N SER A 51 -5.45 -9.16 -8.10
CA SER A 51 -6.71 -9.20 -7.32
C SER A 51 -7.15 -7.85 -6.78
N LEU A 52 -6.24 -6.86 -6.76
CA LEU A 52 -6.58 -5.49 -6.36
C LEU A 52 -7.58 -4.83 -7.33
N PRO A 53 -7.44 -4.94 -8.67
CA PRO A 53 -8.43 -4.40 -9.59
C PRO A 53 -9.84 -4.99 -9.39
N GLU A 54 -9.95 -6.24 -8.96
CA GLU A 54 -11.25 -6.86 -8.65
C GLU A 54 -11.87 -6.24 -7.39
N LEU A 55 -11.07 -6.04 -6.34
CA LEU A 55 -11.51 -5.36 -5.12
C LEU A 55 -11.94 -3.91 -5.41
N LEU A 56 -11.21 -3.19 -6.27
CA LEU A 56 -11.50 -1.80 -6.61
C LEU A 56 -12.72 -1.62 -7.53
N LYS A 57 -13.25 -2.69 -8.13
CA LYS A 57 -14.45 -2.64 -9.01
C LYS A 57 -15.73 -3.17 -8.36
N ASP A 58 -15.60 -4.01 -7.34
CA ASP A 58 -16.71 -4.70 -6.70
C ASP A 58 -17.19 -3.92 -5.46
N GLU A 59 -18.36 -3.29 -5.56
CA GLU A 59 -18.91 -2.43 -4.51
C GLU A 59 -19.17 -3.16 -3.19
N GLU A 60 -19.60 -4.43 -3.24
CA GLU A 60 -19.84 -5.22 -2.02
C GLU A 60 -18.53 -5.50 -1.29
N LYS A 61 -17.49 -5.89 -2.04
CA LYS A 61 -16.15 -6.10 -1.47
C LYS A 61 -15.51 -4.82 -0.95
N GLN A 62 -15.76 -3.68 -1.59
CA GLN A 62 -15.29 -2.37 -1.13
C GLN A 62 -15.85 -2.05 0.25
N ILE A 63 -17.17 -2.15 0.41
CA ILE A 63 -17.83 -1.93 1.70
C ILE A 63 -17.24 -2.88 2.74
N HIS A 64 -17.21 -4.18 2.45
CA HIS A 64 -16.69 -5.15 3.41
C HIS A 64 -15.23 -4.92 3.82
N SER A 65 -14.41 -4.36 2.93
CA SER A 65 -12.97 -4.19 3.14
C SER A 65 -12.58 -2.85 3.77
N PHE A 66 -13.36 -1.79 3.51
CA PHE A 66 -13.01 -0.42 3.89
C PHE A 66 -13.97 0.20 4.91
N GLU A 67 -15.16 -0.38 5.11
CA GLU A 67 -16.10 0.12 6.10
C GLU A 67 -15.50 0.05 7.51
N ASN A 68 -15.65 1.13 8.29
CA ASN A 68 -15.07 1.34 9.62
C ASN A 68 -13.54 1.37 9.68
N ALA A 69 -12.83 1.42 8.54
CA ALA A 69 -11.39 1.59 8.55
C ALA A 69 -11.00 3.01 9.02
N GLY A 70 -10.24 3.12 10.12
CA GLY A 70 -9.68 4.41 10.54
C GLY A 70 -8.55 4.89 9.60
N ALA A 71 -7.85 3.96 8.96
CA ALA A 71 -6.83 4.27 7.96
C ALA A 71 -6.72 3.16 6.90
N ILE A 72 -6.41 3.55 5.67
CA ILE A 72 -6.13 2.66 4.54
C ILE A 72 -4.67 2.89 4.14
N ILE A 73 -3.85 1.84 4.23
CA ILE A 73 -2.42 1.91 3.88
C ILE A 73 -2.22 1.22 2.53
N TYR A 74 -1.88 1.99 1.50
CA TYR A 74 -1.54 1.46 0.19
C TYR A 74 -0.02 1.37 0.02
N ILE A 75 0.48 0.15 -0.22
CA ILE A 75 1.90 -0.15 -0.28
C ILE A 75 2.30 -0.49 -1.71
N PHE A 76 3.23 0.28 -2.25
CA PHE A 76 3.86 0.06 -3.56
C PHE A 76 5.38 0.15 -3.40
N ASP A 77 6.15 -0.52 -4.25
CA ASP A 77 7.61 -0.48 -4.19
C ASP A 77 8.24 0.30 -5.33
N TYR A 78 9.43 0.85 -5.09
CA TYR A 78 10.09 1.72 -6.06
C TYR A 78 10.34 1.05 -7.42
N PRO A 79 10.80 -0.22 -7.51
CA PRO A 79 10.91 -0.91 -8.79
C PRO A 79 9.59 -0.93 -9.58
N SER A 80 8.47 -1.26 -8.92
CA SER A 80 7.17 -1.25 -9.60
C SER A 80 6.71 0.16 -9.99
N TRP A 81 7.04 1.19 -9.21
CA TRP A 81 6.78 2.58 -9.61
C TRP A 81 7.51 2.96 -10.90
N ILE A 82 8.74 2.52 -11.07
CA ILE A 82 9.52 2.82 -12.28
C ILE A 82 9.00 2.02 -13.48
N GLU A 83 8.51 0.80 -13.26
CA GLU A 83 8.00 -0.07 -14.32
C GLU A 83 6.61 0.37 -14.80
N ASP A 84 5.68 0.67 -13.89
CA ASP A 84 4.29 0.98 -14.19
C ASP A 84 3.68 1.95 -13.16
N SER A 85 4.12 3.21 -13.19
CA SER A 85 3.56 4.25 -12.31
C SER A 85 2.09 4.55 -12.62
N GLU A 86 1.65 4.39 -13.87
CA GLU A 86 0.29 4.72 -14.30
C GLU A 86 -0.74 3.81 -13.60
N SER A 87 -0.52 2.50 -13.59
CA SER A 87 -1.40 1.58 -12.86
C SER A 87 -1.45 1.88 -11.37
N ILE A 88 -0.31 2.27 -10.77
CA ILE A 88 -0.25 2.62 -9.34
C ILE A 88 -1.06 3.90 -9.07
N ILE A 89 -0.96 4.89 -9.95
CA ILE A 89 -1.73 6.13 -9.85
C ILE A 89 -3.23 5.83 -9.94
N ASP A 90 -3.64 4.96 -10.86
CA ASP A 90 -5.05 4.60 -11.04
C ASP A 90 -5.62 3.82 -9.84
N ASP A 91 -4.82 2.95 -9.24
CA ASP A 91 -5.16 2.29 -7.97
C ASP A 91 -5.39 3.33 -6.86
N ILE A 92 -4.46 4.28 -6.71
CA ILE A 92 -4.55 5.31 -5.68
C ILE A 92 -5.81 6.15 -5.89
N LYS A 93 -6.07 6.64 -7.12
CA LYS A 93 -7.30 7.39 -7.45
C LYS A 93 -8.56 6.61 -7.09
N SER A 94 -8.61 5.34 -7.47
CA SER A 94 -9.75 4.46 -7.17
C SER A 94 -9.99 4.36 -5.66
N ILE A 95 -8.93 4.21 -4.86
CA ILE A 95 -9.04 4.16 -3.39
C ILE A 95 -9.59 5.48 -2.82
N TYR A 96 -9.12 6.63 -3.31
CA TYR A 96 -9.65 7.94 -2.91
C TYR A 96 -11.12 8.11 -3.29
N GLU A 97 -11.49 7.75 -4.52
CA GLU A 97 -12.87 7.82 -5.01
C GLU A 97 -13.80 6.93 -4.20
N ILE A 98 -13.40 5.71 -3.87
CA ILE A 98 -14.17 4.79 -3.02
C ILE A 98 -14.36 5.40 -1.62
N ASN A 99 -13.29 5.92 -1.01
CA ASN A 99 -13.33 6.53 0.32
C ASN A 99 -14.29 7.73 0.35
N MET A 100 -14.29 8.56 -0.70
CA MET A 100 -15.21 9.70 -0.83
C MET A 100 -16.65 9.27 -1.15
N LYS A 101 -16.84 8.37 -2.12
CA LYS A 101 -18.15 7.88 -2.58
C LYS A 101 -18.96 7.27 -1.43
N HIS A 102 -18.31 6.44 -0.63
CA HIS A 102 -18.95 5.75 0.49
C HIS A 102 -18.84 6.49 1.83
N LYS A 103 -18.12 7.63 1.86
CA LYS A 103 -17.90 8.45 3.06
C LYS A 103 -17.34 7.62 4.23
N PHE A 104 -16.35 6.79 3.97
CA PHE A 104 -15.72 5.98 5.03
C PHE A 104 -14.88 6.82 6.00
N GLU A 105 -14.51 8.05 5.61
CA GLU A 105 -13.70 8.98 6.42
C GLU A 105 -12.32 8.39 6.83
N ALA A 106 -11.86 7.36 6.12
CA ALA A 106 -10.61 6.70 6.41
C ALA A 106 -9.42 7.58 6.01
N LYS A 107 -8.38 7.63 6.84
CA LYS A 107 -7.12 8.27 6.47
C LYS A 107 -6.36 7.42 5.45
N ILE A 108 -6.12 7.92 4.25
CA ILE A 108 -5.32 7.22 3.24
C ILE A 108 -3.83 7.54 3.45
N ILE A 109 -3.01 6.50 3.53
CA ILE A 109 -1.55 6.57 3.70
C ILE A 109 -0.89 5.83 2.55
N LEU A 110 -0.06 6.53 1.79
CA LEU A 110 0.72 5.98 0.70
C LEU A 110 2.11 5.62 1.22
N PHE A 111 2.52 4.37 1.08
CA PHE A 111 3.79 3.87 1.60
C PHE A 111 4.68 3.32 0.47
N LEU A 112 5.66 4.13 0.06
CA LEU A 112 6.68 3.75 -0.91
C LEU A 112 7.75 2.88 -0.24
N HIS A 113 7.76 1.60 -0.60
CA HIS A 113 8.64 0.58 -0.04
C HIS A 113 9.86 0.27 -0.93
N LYS A 114 10.82 -0.49 -0.38
CA LYS A 114 12.10 -0.84 -1.00
C LYS A 114 12.95 0.35 -1.45
N ILE A 115 12.87 1.47 -0.74
CA ILE A 115 13.70 2.65 -1.00
C ILE A 115 15.19 2.39 -0.69
N ASP A 116 15.48 1.35 0.08
CA ASP A 116 16.84 0.88 0.36
C ASP A 116 17.63 0.54 -0.93
N LEU A 117 16.93 0.11 -1.99
CA LEU A 117 17.52 -0.11 -3.31
C LEU A 117 18.10 1.15 -3.97
N LEU A 118 17.79 2.33 -3.43
CA LEU A 118 18.27 3.62 -3.92
C LEU A 118 19.35 4.26 -3.05
N LEU A 119 19.74 3.63 -1.93
CA LEU A 119 20.65 4.25 -0.96
C LEU A 119 22.04 4.55 -1.54
N SER A 120 22.45 3.86 -2.60
CA SER A 120 23.70 4.14 -3.33
C SER A 120 23.58 5.30 -4.33
N ASP A 121 22.37 5.79 -4.61
CA ASP A 121 22.12 6.87 -5.56
C ASP A 121 22.25 8.24 -4.88
N LYS A 122 23.27 9.01 -5.29
CA LYS A 122 23.51 10.38 -4.78
C LYS A 122 22.35 11.35 -5.04
N LYS A 123 21.40 11.01 -5.92
CA LYS A 123 20.22 11.82 -6.28
C LYS A 123 18.91 11.27 -5.72
N ILE A 124 18.95 10.37 -4.73
CA ILE A 124 17.74 9.78 -4.13
C ILE A 124 16.71 10.84 -3.69
N GLY A 125 17.15 11.93 -3.04
CA GLY A 125 16.26 13.00 -2.59
C GLY A 125 15.45 13.63 -3.73
N LEU A 126 16.11 13.97 -4.84
CA LEU A 126 15.45 14.54 -6.02
C LEU A 126 14.46 13.56 -6.65
N LYS A 127 14.79 12.26 -6.69
CA LYS A 127 13.88 11.24 -7.22
C LYS A 127 12.63 11.10 -6.36
N LEU A 128 12.79 11.09 -5.03
CA LEU A 128 11.66 11.02 -4.10
C LEU A 128 10.79 12.27 -4.18
N GLU A 129 11.38 13.46 -4.34
CA GLU A 129 10.63 14.70 -4.56
C GLU A 129 9.81 14.66 -5.85
N VAL A 130 10.37 14.15 -6.94
CA VAL A 130 9.65 14.01 -8.22
C VAL A 130 8.44 13.09 -8.04
N ILE A 131 8.60 11.93 -7.40
CA ILE A 131 7.50 10.99 -7.13
C ILE A 131 6.43 11.67 -6.28
N ARG A 132 6.83 12.35 -5.20
CA ARG A 132 5.90 13.08 -4.32
C ARG A 132 5.12 14.12 -5.10
N LYS A 133 5.79 14.91 -5.94
CA LYS A 133 5.17 15.95 -6.75
C LYS A 133 4.16 15.36 -7.75
N GLN A 134 4.52 14.28 -8.45
CA GLN A 134 3.62 13.59 -9.38
C GLN A 134 2.36 13.11 -8.68
N ILE A 135 2.50 12.45 -7.53
CA ILE A 135 1.36 11.96 -6.74
C ILE A 135 0.48 13.13 -6.28
N ASN A 136 1.08 14.22 -5.78
CA ASN A 136 0.33 15.40 -5.31
C ASN A 136 -0.44 16.09 -6.45
N GLU A 137 0.21 16.33 -7.59
CA GLU A 137 -0.40 16.94 -8.77
C GLU A 137 -1.60 16.12 -9.28
N LEU A 138 -1.48 14.79 -9.28
CA LEU A 138 -2.49 13.90 -9.81
C LEU A 138 -3.69 13.69 -8.89
N LEU A 139 -3.50 13.86 -7.58
CA LEU A 139 -4.55 13.67 -6.59
C LEU A 139 -5.24 14.96 -6.18
N ASN A 140 -4.80 16.13 -6.70
CA ASN A 140 -5.31 17.45 -6.30
C ASN A 140 -5.34 17.60 -4.77
N LEU A 141 -4.43 16.93 -4.07
CA LEU A 141 -4.37 16.98 -2.61
C LEU A 141 -3.86 18.37 -2.21
N PRO A 142 -4.49 19.04 -1.24
CA PRO A 142 -3.95 20.29 -0.72
C PRO A 142 -2.53 20.04 -0.22
N GLU A 143 -1.60 20.94 -0.56
CA GLU A 143 -0.16 20.87 -0.23
C GLU A 143 0.15 20.95 1.28
N GLU A 144 -0.84 20.80 2.16
CA GLU A 144 -0.69 20.88 3.61
C GLU A 144 -0.74 19.48 4.26
N LEU A 145 0.47 18.99 4.59
CA LEU A 145 0.75 18.04 5.68
C LEU A 145 2.03 18.48 6.39
#